data_AF-A0A2I1YFE7-F1
#
_entry.id   AF-A0A2I1YFE7-F1
#
_cell.length_a   1.000
_cell.length_b   1.000
_cell.length_c   1.000
_cell.angle_alpha   90.00
_cell.angle_beta   90.00
_cell.angle_gamma   90.00
#
_symmetry.space_group_name_H-M   'P 1'
#
loop_
_entity.id
_entity.type
_entity.pdbx_description
1 polymer ?
#
loop_
_entity_poly.entity_id
_entity_poly.type
_entity_poly.pdbx_seq_one_letter_code
_entity_poly.pdbx_strand_id
1 'polypeptide(L)'
;MKIFRLLNHVARENTYLLVNDQGIIVVDPGSDVDHIQEKIASFDKPVVAILITHAHYDHIMGLDVIRDAFGHPPVYISDKEASWLYSPKDNFSGLERHADLPDVVLAPAEHHYQYDDDYQIAGFRFHVRQTPGHSCGSVSLVFPDDELVLTGDALFRETIGRTDLPTGNSEQLLNSIKAELFSLPNHFMVYPGHARETTIAHEKNFNPYFN
;
A
#
# COMPACT_ATOMS: atom_id res chain seq x y z
N MET A 1 -10.67 1.68 14.24
CA MET A 1 -11.31 1.39 12.93
C MET A 1 -11.48 -0.11 12.74
N LYS A 2 -12.21 -0.55 11.70
CA LYS A 2 -12.20 -1.95 11.22
C LYS A 2 -11.39 -2.04 9.94
N ILE A 3 -10.58 -3.09 9.80
CA ILE A 3 -9.79 -3.37 8.59
C ILE A 3 -10.32 -4.61 7.90
N PHE A 4 -10.46 -4.55 6.58
CA PHE A 4 -10.84 -5.67 5.72
C PHE A 4 -9.77 -5.87 4.66
N ARG A 5 -9.33 -7.11 4.46
CA ARG A 5 -8.40 -7.49 3.39
C ARG A 5 -9.17 -8.18 2.28
N LEU A 6 -8.98 -7.72 1.05
CA LEU A 6 -9.49 -8.32 -0.17
C LEU A 6 -8.31 -8.83 -0.98
N LEU A 7 -8.38 -10.08 -1.43
CA LEU A 7 -7.27 -10.73 -2.13
C LEU A 7 -7.51 -10.69 -3.63
N ASN A 8 -6.65 -9.98 -4.34
CA ASN A 8 -6.76 -9.74 -5.77
C ASN A 8 -6.39 -10.95 -6.63
N HIS A 9 -6.87 -10.96 -7.87
CA HIS A 9 -6.63 -12.05 -8.81
C HIS A 9 -5.20 -12.02 -9.37
N VAL A 10 -4.76 -10.84 -9.82
CA VAL A 10 -3.40 -10.57 -10.30
C VAL A 10 -2.46 -10.45 -9.11
N ALA A 11 -1.29 -11.12 -9.20
CA ALA A 11 -0.22 -11.14 -8.20
C ALA A 11 -0.61 -11.57 -6.77
N ARG A 12 -1.88 -11.87 -6.50
CA ARG A 12 -2.41 -12.15 -5.16
C ARG A 12 -2.11 -10.99 -4.19
N GLU A 13 -2.19 -9.76 -4.70
CA GLU A 13 -2.05 -8.51 -3.95
C GLU A 13 -3.23 -8.33 -2.97
N ASN A 14 -2.99 -7.63 -1.88
CA ASN A 14 -3.92 -7.36 -0.79
C ASN A 14 -4.42 -5.90 -0.79
N THR A 15 -5.59 -5.65 -1.37
CA THR A 15 -6.29 -4.38 -1.13
C THR A 15 -6.85 -4.34 0.28
N TYR A 16 -6.66 -3.22 0.98
CA TYR A 16 -7.23 -3.00 2.31
C TYR A 16 -8.31 -1.93 2.31
N LEU A 17 -9.41 -2.21 3.01
CA LEU A 17 -10.46 -1.24 3.32
C LEU A 17 -10.43 -0.93 4.81
N LEU A 18 -10.13 0.32 5.16
CA LEU A 18 -10.19 0.83 6.52
C LEU A 18 -11.51 1.55 6.70
N VAL A 19 -12.33 1.10 7.65
CA VAL A 19 -13.70 1.59 7.84
C VAL A 19 -13.87 2.11 9.25
N ASN A 20 -14.28 3.36 9.39
CA ASN A 20 -14.69 3.95 10.66
C ASN A 20 -16.11 4.54 10.51
N ASP A 21 -16.60 5.30 11.48
CA ASP A 21 -17.97 5.83 11.45
C ASP A 21 -18.20 6.93 10.40
N GLN A 22 -17.14 7.59 9.91
CA GLN A 22 -17.23 8.73 9.00
C GLN A 22 -16.96 8.35 7.53
N GLY A 23 -16.19 7.29 7.28
CA GLY A 23 -15.85 6.92 5.91
C GLY A 23 -14.99 5.67 5.77
N ILE A 24 -14.51 5.49 4.54
CA ILE A 24 -13.67 4.38 4.11
C ILE A 24 -12.39 4.94 3.50
N ILE A 25 -11.23 4.45 3.94
CA ILE A 25 -9.97 4.59 3.21
C ILE A 25 -9.72 3.28 2.46
N VAL A 26 -9.42 3.40 1.16
CA VAL A 26 -8.94 2.28 0.35
C VAL A 26 -7.42 2.37 0.29
N VAL A 27 -6.72 1.27 0.54
CA VAL A 27 -5.27 1.17 0.39
C VAL A 27 -4.97 0.16 -0.71
N ASP A 28 -4.16 0.57 -1.68
CA ASP A 28 -3.69 -0.23 -2.82
C ASP A 28 -4.83 -0.97 -3.56
N PRO A 29 -5.71 -0.25 -4.30
CA PRO A 29 -6.78 -0.89 -5.07
C PRO A 29 -6.21 -1.71 -6.25
N GLY A 30 -6.20 -3.03 -6.08
CA GLY A 30 -5.70 -3.99 -7.04
C GLY A 30 -6.73 -4.43 -8.09
N SER A 31 -6.58 -5.65 -8.59
CA SER A 31 -7.28 -6.13 -9.80
C SER A 31 -8.73 -6.64 -9.65
N ASP A 32 -9.18 -7.01 -8.45
CA ASP A 32 -10.53 -7.55 -8.20
C ASP A 32 -11.53 -6.41 -7.95
N VAL A 33 -11.67 -5.53 -8.95
CA VAL A 33 -12.42 -4.27 -8.84
C VAL A 33 -13.89 -4.48 -8.47
N ASP A 34 -14.53 -5.51 -9.02
CA ASP A 34 -15.94 -5.82 -8.74
C ASP A 34 -16.14 -6.13 -7.25
N HIS A 35 -15.28 -6.99 -6.68
CA HIS A 35 -15.35 -7.34 -5.27
C HIS A 35 -14.98 -6.16 -4.36
N ILE A 36 -14.02 -5.33 -4.75
CA ILE A 36 -13.69 -4.09 -4.03
C ILE A 36 -14.91 -3.15 -4.01
N GLN A 37 -15.55 -2.93 -5.15
CA GLN A 37 -16.73 -2.06 -5.28
C GLN A 37 -17.92 -2.61 -4.46
N GLU A 38 -18.23 -3.89 -4.59
CA GLU A 38 -19.29 -4.55 -3.81
C GLU A 38 -19.03 -4.41 -2.31
N LYS A 39 -17.78 -4.60 -1.88
CA LYS A 39 -17.42 -4.50 -0.48
C LYS A 39 -17.55 -3.07 0.04
N ILE A 40 -17.09 -2.06 -0.71
CA ILE A 40 -17.25 -0.64 -0.35
C ILE A 40 -18.74 -0.29 -0.25
N ALA A 41 -19.54 -0.65 -1.25
CA ALA A 41 -20.98 -0.37 -1.29
C ALA A 41 -21.75 -1.00 -0.10
N SER A 42 -21.26 -2.12 0.44
CA SER A 42 -21.88 -2.80 1.60
C SER A 42 -21.86 -2.00 2.90
N PHE A 43 -21.05 -0.93 3.00
CA PHE A 43 -20.87 -0.17 4.22
C PHE A 43 -21.73 1.10 4.34
N ASP A 44 -22.39 1.54 3.25
CA ASP A 44 -23.17 2.80 3.18
C ASP A 44 -22.38 4.02 3.72
N LYS A 45 -21.13 4.15 3.28
CA LYS A 45 -20.18 5.19 3.72
C LYS A 45 -19.37 5.74 2.54
N PRO A 46 -18.98 7.02 2.57
CA PRO A 46 -18.16 7.60 1.51
C PRO A 46 -16.75 7.02 1.54
N VAL A 47 -16.14 6.87 0.37
CA VAL A 47 -14.68 6.72 0.26
C VAL A 47 -14.07 8.11 0.44
N VAL A 48 -13.23 8.27 1.47
CA VAL A 48 -12.70 9.58 1.88
C VAL A 48 -11.28 9.84 1.39
N ALA A 49 -10.53 8.77 1.08
CA ALA A 49 -9.21 8.82 0.47
C ALA A 49 -8.84 7.46 -0.11
N ILE A 50 -7.92 7.49 -1.07
CA ILE A 50 -7.18 6.32 -1.52
C ILE A 50 -5.69 6.54 -1.21
N LEU A 51 -5.08 5.60 -0.50
CA LEU A 51 -3.67 5.66 -0.12
C LEU A 51 -2.90 4.60 -0.91
N ILE A 52 -1.83 5.01 -1.59
CA ILE A 52 -0.96 4.11 -2.34
C ILE A 52 0.34 3.92 -1.56
N THR A 53 0.74 2.67 -1.28
CA THR A 53 2.01 2.36 -0.61
C THR A 53 3.19 2.49 -1.56
N HIS A 54 3.01 2.03 -2.80
CA HIS A 54 3.93 2.18 -3.93
C HIS A 54 3.20 1.90 -5.25
N ALA A 55 3.80 2.29 -6.37
CA ALA A 55 3.14 2.34 -7.67
C ALA A 55 3.46 1.17 -8.60
N HIS A 56 3.69 -0.04 -8.07
CA HIS A 56 3.69 -1.22 -8.94
C HIS A 56 2.27 -1.53 -9.40
N TYR A 57 2.16 -2.02 -10.63
CA TYR A 57 0.89 -2.22 -11.34
C TYR A 57 -0.17 -2.91 -10.48
N ASP A 58 0.16 -4.00 -9.79
CA ASP A 58 -0.76 -4.81 -9.01
C ASP A 58 -1.39 -4.09 -7.82
N HIS A 59 -0.79 -3.01 -7.32
CA HIS A 59 -1.30 -2.15 -6.24
C HIS A 59 -2.18 -0.99 -6.73
N ILE A 60 -2.17 -0.70 -8.03
CA ILE A 60 -2.83 0.49 -8.61
C ILE A 60 -3.81 0.16 -9.73
N MET A 61 -3.86 -1.09 -10.20
CA MET A 61 -4.67 -1.53 -11.35
C MET A 61 -6.16 -1.14 -11.24
N GLY A 62 -6.72 -1.14 -10.04
CA GLY A 62 -8.12 -0.80 -9.79
C GLY A 62 -8.37 0.68 -9.52
N LEU A 63 -7.33 1.50 -9.44
CA LEU A 63 -7.42 2.87 -8.91
C LEU A 63 -8.49 3.71 -9.59
N ASP A 64 -8.42 3.89 -10.90
CA ASP A 64 -9.34 4.79 -11.62
C ASP A 64 -10.78 4.24 -11.63
N VAL A 65 -10.95 2.92 -11.69
CA VAL A 65 -12.28 2.27 -11.58
C VAL A 65 -12.92 2.59 -10.23
N ILE A 66 -12.16 2.49 -9.14
CA ILE A 66 -12.64 2.84 -7.80
C ILE A 66 -12.88 4.35 -7.69
N ARG A 67 -12.00 5.20 -8.24
CA ARG A 67 -12.19 6.66 -8.22
C ARG A 67 -13.50 7.07 -8.91
N ASP A 68 -13.72 6.58 -10.12
CA ASP A 68 -14.88 6.92 -10.93
C ASP A 68 -16.18 6.45 -10.27
N ALA A 69 -16.17 5.27 -9.65
CA ALA A 69 -17.35 4.70 -9.00
C ALA A 69 -17.77 5.40 -7.70
N PHE A 70 -16.82 6.04 -6.98
CA PHE A 70 -17.06 6.58 -5.64
C PHE A 70 -16.85 8.09 -5.51
N GLY A 71 -16.98 8.83 -6.62
CA GLY A 71 -17.02 10.29 -6.61
C GLY A 71 -15.65 10.97 -6.50
N HIS A 72 -14.63 10.34 -7.08
CA HIS A 72 -13.25 10.84 -7.15
C HIS A 72 -12.64 11.20 -5.78
N PRO A 73 -12.56 10.25 -4.82
CA PRO A 73 -11.81 10.45 -3.59
C PRO A 73 -10.35 10.86 -3.90
N PRO A 74 -9.74 11.73 -3.07
CA PRO A 74 -8.37 12.16 -3.26
C PRO A 74 -7.39 10.97 -3.12
N VAL A 75 -6.43 10.91 -4.03
CA VAL A 75 -5.35 9.91 -4.02
C VAL A 75 -4.08 10.50 -3.40
N TYR A 76 -3.44 9.71 -2.54
CA TYR A 76 -2.16 10.03 -1.93
C TYR A 76 -1.11 9.00 -2.34
N ILE A 77 0.06 9.49 -2.76
CA ILE A 77 1.18 8.67 -3.24
C ILE A 77 2.52 9.35 -2.89
N SER A 78 3.62 8.61 -2.92
CA SER A 78 4.95 9.24 -2.88
C SER A 78 5.20 10.08 -4.13
N ASP A 79 5.76 11.27 -3.95
CA ASP A 79 6.21 12.15 -5.04
C ASP A 79 7.20 11.47 -5.99
N LYS A 80 8.01 10.53 -5.47
CA LYS A 80 9.01 9.77 -6.24
C LYS A 80 8.41 8.79 -7.25
N GLU A 81 7.15 8.40 -7.04
CA GLU A 81 6.44 7.42 -7.86
C GLU A 81 5.13 7.97 -8.45
N ALA A 82 4.80 9.24 -8.20
CA ALA A 82 3.59 9.87 -8.74
C ALA A 82 3.50 9.76 -10.27
N SER A 83 4.65 9.84 -10.97
CA SER A 83 4.68 9.68 -12.42
C SER A 83 4.52 8.23 -12.91
N TRP A 84 4.68 7.25 -12.02
CA TRP A 84 4.56 5.83 -12.36
C TRP A 84 3.09 5.45 -12.59
N LEU A 85 2.14 6.18 -12.00
CA LEU A 85 0.69 6.01 -12.26
C LEU A 85 0.34 6.04 -13.76
N TYR A 86 1.13 6.74 -14.58
CA TYR A 86 0.93 6.87 -16.02
C TYR A 86 2.15 6.46 -16.86
N SER A 87 3.05 5.65 -16.28
CA SER A 87 4.22 5.12 -16.98
C SER A 87 4.25 3.58 -16.87
N PRO A 88 3.70 2.85 -17.87
CA PRO A 88 3.67 1.38 -17.87
C PRO A 88 5.04 0.73 -17.69
N LYS A 89 6.10 1.39 -18.18
CA LYS A 89 7.47 0.94 -18.00
C LYS A 89 7.90 0.99 -16.54
N ASP A 90 7.57 2.08 -15.83
CA ASP A 90 8.06 2.31 -14.48
C ASP A 90 7.18 1.59 -13.44
N ASN A 91 5.85 1.54 -13.64
CA ASN A 91 4.95 0.73 -12.81
C ASN A 91 4.99 -0.79 -13.11
N PHE A 92 5.80 -1.18 -14.10
CA PHE A 92 6.04 -2.55 -14.55
C PHE A 92 4.89 -3.28 -15.25
N SER A 93 3.74 -2.64 -15.52
CA SER A 93 2.69 -3.25 -16.35
C SER A 93 3.14 -3.50 -17.79
N GLY A 94 3.97 -2.62 -18.36
CA GLY A 94 4.47 -2.72 -19.74
C GLY A 94 5.72 -3.59 -19.93
N LEU A 95 6.07 -4.45 -18.95
CA LEU A 95 7.18 -5.40 -19.11
C LEU A 95 6.74 -6.58 -19.98
N GLU A 96 7.68 -7.14 -20.76
CA GLU A 96 7.40 -8.29 -21.65
C GLU A 96 6.80 -9.49 -20.91
N ARG A 97 7.21 -9.72 -19.65
CA ARG A 97 6.65 -10.78 -18.79
C ARG A 97 5.17 -10.60 -18.42
N HIS A 98 4.59 -9.42 -18.68
CA HIS A 98 3.20 -9.05 -18.43
C HIS A 98 2.48 -8.70 -19.74
N ALA A 99 2.95 -9.17 -20.89
CA ALA A 99 2.33 -8.89 -22.19
C ALA A 99 0.89 -9.44 -22.33
N ASP A 100 0.46 -10.30 -21.41
CA ASP A 100 -0.91 -10.80 -21.28
C ASP A 100 -1.83 -9.89 -20.44
N LEU A 101 -1.28 -8.83 -19.83
CA LEU A 101 -2.01 -7.83 -19.06
C LEU A 101 -2.05 -6.50 -19.84
N PRO A 102 -3.11 -5.68 -19.66
CA PRO A 102 -3.14 -4.34 -20.21
C PRO A 102 -2.12 -3.44 -19.50
N ASP A 103 -1.54 -2.51 -20.25
CA ASP A 103 -0.76 -1.40 -19.68
C ASP A 103 -1.62 -0.60 -18.70
N VAL A 104 -1.04 -0.27 -17.54
CA VAL A 104 -1.69 0.54 -16.51
C VAL A 104 -1.29 2.00 -16.71
N VAL A 105 -2.26 2.81 -17.14
CA VAL A 105 -2.15 4.25 -17.31
C VAL A 105 -3.33 4.91 -16.63
N LEU A 106 -3.06 5.64 -15.55
CA LEU A 106 -4.07 6.17 -14.63
C LEU A 106 -4.00 7.71 -14.58
N ALA A 107 -5.07 8.32 -14.08
CA ALA A 107 -5.06 9.74 -13.77
C ALA A 107 -4.03 10.08 -12.66
N PRO A 108 -3.39 11.27 -12.70
CA PRO A 108 -2.51 11.71 -11.63
C PRO A 108 -3.21 11.74 -10.27
N ALA A 109 -2.43 11.56 -9.20
CA ALA A 109 -2.89 11.73 -7.83
C ALA A 109 -3.01 13.21 -7.46
N GLU A 110 -3.96 13.54 -6.58
CA GLU A 110 -4.17 14.91 -6.07
C GLU A 110 -3.08 15.34 -5.08
N HIS A 111 -2.53 14.38 -4.33
CA HIS A 111 -1.65 14.66 -3.21
C HIS A 111 -0.40 13.78 -3.21
N HIS A 112 0.71 14.41 -2.82
CA HIS A 112 1.93 13.70 -2.44
C HIS A 112 2.04 13.63 -0.92
N TYR A 113 2.57 12.51 -0.41
CA TYR A 113 2.80 12.39 1.02
C TYR A 113 3.81 13.43 1.54
N GLN A 114 3.42 14.15 2.58
CA GLN A 114 4.28 14.80 3.55
C GLN A 114 4.68 13.79 4.63
N TYR A 115 5.97 13.71 4.97
CA TYR A 115 6.52 12.69 5.88
C TYR A 115 6.71 13.19 7.32
N ASP A 116 6.72 14.51 7.53
CA ASP A 116 6.89 15.15 8.84
C ASP A 116 5.55 15.48 9.53
N ASP A 117 4.43 15.22 8.86
CA ASP A 117 3.09 15.60 9.32
C ASP A 117 2.21 14.38 9.62
N ASP A 118 1.37 14.52 10.65
CA ASP A 118 0.27 13.60 10.92
C ASP A 118 -0.92 13.93 10.00
N TYR A 119 -1.56 12.90 9.47
CA TYR A 119 -2.79 13.01 8.70
C TYR A 119 -3.99 12.82 9.59
N GLN A 120 -5.02 13.63 9.35
CA GLN A 120 -6.34 13.45 9.94
C GLN A 120 -7.41 13.59 8.85
N ILE A 121 -7.91 12.45 8.35
CA ILE A 121 -8.90 12.40 7.26
C ILE A 121 -10.12 11.67 7.80
N ALA A 122 -11.27 12.33 7.91
CA ALA A 122 -12.54 11.75 8.35
C ALA A 122 -12.39 10.79 9.57
N GLY A 123 -11.67 11.24 10.61
CA GLY A 123 -11.45 10.46 11.83
C GLY A 123 -10.39 9.36 11.75
N PHE A 124 -9.75 9.14 10.60
CA PHE A 124 -8.54 8.32 10.50
C PHE A 124 -7.32 9.17 10.85
N ARG A 125 -6.51 8.71 11.82
CA ARG A 125 -5.25 9.34 12.19
C ARG A 125 -4.09 8.40 11.84
N PHE A 126 -3.17 8.88 11.01
CA PHE A 126 -2.01 8.11 10.60
C PHE A 126 -0.84 9.02 10.24
N HIS A 127 0.35 8.45 10.18
CA HIS A 127 1.54 9.10 9.64
C HIS A 127 2.23 8.16 8.64
N VAL A 128 3.07 8.73 7.79
CA VAL A 128 3.69 8.03 6.66
C VAL A 128 5.17 7.90 6.90
N ARG A 129 5.70 6.67 6.86
CA ARG A 129 7.14 6.40 6.98
C ARG A 129 7.70 5.96 5.63
N GLN A 130 8.81 6.53 5.23
CA GLN A 130 9.47 6.15 3.99
C GLN A 130 10.18 4.80 4.16
N THR A 131 9.76 3.79 3.41
CA THR A 131 10.33 2.43 3.46
C THR A 131 10.89 2.01 2.10
N PRO A 132 11.82 2.81 1.51
CA PRO A 132 12.34 2.53 0.18
C PRO A 132 13.21 1.27 0.17
N GLY A 133 13.40 0.74 -1.03
CA GLY A 133 14.31 -0.37 -1.33
C GLY A 133 13.62 -1.52 -2.08
N HIS A 134 12.33 -1.74 -1.86
CA HIS A 134 11.52 -2.51 -2.80
C HIS A 134 11.29 -1.68 -4.09
N SER A 135 10.81 -0.45 -3.90
CA SER A 135 10.78 0.62 -4.90
C SER A 135 11.31 1.92 -4.28
N CYS A 136 11.59 2.95 -5.10
CA CYS A 136 12.23 4.19 -4.63
C CYS A 136 11.32 5.11 -3.80
N GLY A 137 10.00 5.01 -4.00
CA GLY A 137 8.94 5.76 -3.33
C GLY A 137 8.07 4.91 -2.42
N SER A 138 8.44 3.66 -2.12
CA SER A 138 7.73 2.82 -1.14
C SER A 138 7.55 3.53 0.20
N VAL A 139 6.34 3.49 0.74
CA VAL A 139 5.99 3.99 2.07
C VAL A 139 5.22 2.95 2.89
N SER A 140 5.25 3.13 4.21
CA SER A 140 4.41 2.42 5.16
C SER A 140 3.49 3.39 5.89
N LEU A 141 2.23 3.01 6.03
CA LEU A 141 1.16 3.81 6.63
C LEU A 141 0.92 3.34 8.06
N VAL A 142 1.26 4.17 9.04
CA VAL A 142 1.20 3.80 10.45
C VAL A 142 -0.04 4.41 11.10
N PHE A 143 -0.91 3.58 11.66
CA PHE A 143 -2.12 3.99 12.37
C PHE A 143 -1.92 3.74 13.87
N PRO A 144 -1.41 4.74 14.63
CA PRO A 144 -1.01 4.53 16.01
C PRO A 144 -2.18 4.22 16.95
N ASP A 145 -3.35 4.80 16.72
CA ASP A 145 -4.54 4.58 17.56
C ASP A 145 -5.13 3.17 17.41
N ASP A 146 -4.82 2.51 16.30
CA ASP A 146 -5.27 1.15 15.96
C ASP A 146 -4.13 0.12 16.09
N GLU A 147 -2.96 0.55 16.56
CA GLU A 147 -1.77 -0.27 16.78
C GLU A 147 -1.38 -1.13 15.56
N LEU A 148 -1.42 -0.53 14.36
CA LEU A 148 -1.10 -1.23 13.12
C LEU A 148 -0.29 -0.41 12.12
N VAL A 149 0.32 -1.11 11.17
CA VAL A 149 1.03 -0.54 10.02
C VAL A 149 0.69 -1.33 8.75
N LEU A 150 0.36 -0.61 7.68
CA LEU A 150 0.31 -1.17 6.33
C LEU A 150 1.67 -0.94 5.66
N THR A 151 2.32 -2.00 5.23
CA THR A 151 3.74 -1.94 4.82
C THR A 151 3.97 -2.02 3.32
N GLY A 152 2.90 -2.12 2.53
CA GLY A 152 2.99 -2.51 1.13
C GLY A 152 3.94 -3.70 1.00
N ASP A 153 4.90 -3.56 0.11
CA ASP A 153 5.87 -4.59 -0.21
C ASP A 153 7.21 -4.46 0.53
N ALA A 154 7.27 -3.68 1.61
CA ALA A 154 8.50 -3.60 2.40
C ALA A 154 8.74 -4.87 3.23
N LEU A 155 7.82 -5.18 4.15
CA LEU A 155 7.94 -6.25 5.14
C LEU A 155 6.79 -7.24 5.02
N PHE A 156 7.12 -8.52 4.89
CA PHE A 156 6.17 -9.63 4.87
C PHE A 156 6.38 -10.53 6.08
N ARG A 157 5.49 -11.50 6.26
CA ARG A 157 5.71 -12.55 7.25
C ARG A 157 6.91 -13.42 6.87
N GLU A 158 7.97 -13.35 7.67
CA GLU A 158 9.20 -14.13 7.56
C GLU A 158 9.94 -13.93 6.22
N THR A 159 9.69 -12.83 5.52
CA THR A 159 10.43 -12.42 4.31
C THR A 159 10.29 -10.90 4.09
N ILE A 160 10.91 -10.37 3.04
CA ILE A 160 10.86 -8.96 2.66
C ILE A 160 10.48 -8.80 1.18
N GLY A 161 10.19 -7.57 0.76
CA GLY A 161 10.06 -7.18 -0.64
C GLY A 161 11.20 -7.66 -1.52
N ARG A 162 10.89 -8.07 -2.75
CA ARG A 162 11.93 -8.28 -3.76
C ARG A 162 12.63 -6.96 -4.08
N THR A 163 13.92 -7.01 -4.38
CA THR A 163 14.73 -5.80 -4.64
C THR A 163 15.54 -5.90 -5.93
N ASP A 164 15.15 -6.80 -6.83
CA ASP A 164 15.81 -7.07 -8.11
C ASP A 164 15.15 -6.36 -9.30
N LEU A 165 14.07 -5.61 -9.06
CA LEU A 165 13.41 -4.76 -10.03
C LEU A 165 14.13 -3.41 -10.17
N PRO A 166 13.91 -2.64 -11.26
CA PRO A 166 14.41 -1.28 -11.37
C PRO A 166 14.13 -0.45 -10.12
N THR A 167 15.12 0.32 -9.66
CA THR A 167 15.16 1.06 -8.39
C THR A 167 15.25 0.24 -7.10
N GLY A 168 15.12 -1.09 -7.18
CA GLY A 168 15.27 -1.98 -6.04
C GLY A 168 16.69 -1.97 -5.45
N ASN A 169 16.78 -2.03 -4.12
CA ASN A 169 18.01 -2.05 -3.35
C ASN A 169 17.83 -2.81 -2.02
N SER A 170 18.45 -3.98 -1.91
CA SER A 170 18.33 -4.86 -0.73
C SER A 170 18.86 -4.22 0.55
N GLU A 171 20.03 -3.60 0.51
CA GLU A 171 20.63 -2.95 1.68
C GLU A 171 19.74 -1.80 2.17
N GLN A 172 19.20 -1.00 1.23
CA GLN A 172 18.29 0.08 1.53
C GLN A 172 17.00 -0.44 2.17
N LEU A 173 16.42 -1.52 1.65
CA LEU A 173 15.20 -2.12 2.18
C LEU A 173 15.42 -2.64 3.62
N LEU A 174 16.52 -3.35 3.86
CA LEU A 174 16.83 -3.86 5.20
C LEU A 174 17.03 -2.72 6.20
N ASN A 175 17.73 -1.65 5.79
CA ASN A 175 17.96 -0.49 6.63
C ASN A 175 16.68 0.29 6.90
N SER A 176 15.81 0.45 5.90
CA SER A 176 14.53 1.14 6.05
C SER A 176 13.57 0.37 6.95
N ILE A 177 13.49 -0.96 6.83
CA ILE A 177 12.71 -1.79 7.76
C ILE A 177 13.24 -1.66 9.20
N LYS A 178 14.56 -1.71 9.40
CA LYS A 178 15.17 -1.56 10.75
C LYS A 178 14.88 -0.20 11.37
N ALA A 179 15.05 0.88 10.60
CA ALA A 179 14.87 2.24 11.08
C ALA A 179 13.40 2.59 11.30
N GLU A 180 12.54 2.23 10.34
CA GLU A 180 11.16 2.72 10.29
C GLU A 180 10.13 1.74 10.83
N LEU A 181 10.29 0.45 10.61
CA LEU A 181 9.29 -0.53 11.06
C LEU A 181 9.67 -1.13 12.41
N PHE A 182 10.94 -1.51 12.58
CA PHE A 182 11.40 -2.08 13.84
C PHE A 182 11.56 -1.05 14.96
N SER A 183 11.42 0.25 14.68
CA SER A 183 11.23 1.27 15.72
C SER A 183 9.81 1.33 16.29
N LEU A 184 8.82 0.70 15.63
CA LEU A 184 7.44 0.62 16.14
C LEU A 184 7.34 -0.32 17.35
N PRO A 185 6.29 -0.15 18.19
CA PRO A 185 6.02 -1.06 19.29
C PRO A 185 5.84 -2.51 18.80
N ASN A 186 6.40 -3.45 19.55
CA ASN A 186 6.43 -4.87 19.19
C ASN A 186 5.04 -5.48 18.92
N HIS A 187 4.00 -4.99 19.59
CA HIS A 187 2.63 -5.50 19.43
C HIS A 187 1.94 -5.00 18.15
N PHE A 188 2.53 -4.05 17.41
CA PHE A 188 1.89 -3.52 16.21
C PHE A 188 1.66 -4.62 15.18
N MET A 189 0.44 -4.68 14.67
CA MET A 189 0.06 -5.56 13.58
C MET A 189 0.62 -5.03 12.26
N VAL A 190 1.18 -5.93 11.45
CA VAL A 190 1.73 -5.62 10.13
C VAL A 190 0.80 -6.19 9.06
N TYR A 191 0.32 -5.32 8.18
CA TYR A 191 -0.57 -5.65 7.07
C TYR A 191 0.18 -5.43 5.74
N PRO A 192 0.75 -6.50 5.16
CA PRO A 192 1.53 -6.41 3.93
C PRO A 192 0.71 -6.37 2.65
N GLY A 193 1.34 -5.91 1.56
CA GLY A 193 0.83 -5.97 0.20
C GLY A 193 0.56 -7.38 -0.32
N HIS A 194 1.24 -8.40 0.22
CA HIS A 194 1.01 -9.80 -0.12
C HIS A 194 1.04 -10.70 1.11
N ALA A 195 0.43 -11.88 0.96
CA ALA A 195 0.36 -12.92 1.99
C ALA A 195 -0.40 -12.50 3.27
N ARG A 196 -0.09 -13.15 4.40
CA ARG A 196 -0.81 -12.97 5.67
C ARG A 196 -0.15 -11.91 6.55
N GLU A 197 -0.96 -11.33 7.43
CA GLU A 197 -0.54 -10.40 8.46
C GLU A 197 0.46 -11.05 9.45
N THR A 198 1.26 -10.21 10.08
CA THR A 198 2.26 -10.57 11.10
C THR A 198 2.33 -9.47 12.18
N THR A 199 3.35 -9.49 13.03
CA THR A 199 3.61 -8.44 14.02
C THR A 199 5.06 -7.97 13.95
N ILE A 200 5.32 -6.75 14.40
CA ILE A 200 6.69 -6.23 14.53
C ILE A 200 7.54 -7.15 15.42
N ALA A 201 6.97 -7.69 16.50
CA ALA A 201 7.64 -8.67 17.36
C ALA A 201 8.05 -9.94 16.58
N HIS A 202 7.12 -10.52 15.82
CA HIS A 202 7.39 -11.76 15.08
C HIS A 202 8.52 -11.56 14.08
N GLU A 203 8.47 -10.49 13.29
CA GLU A 203 9.49 -10.23 12.27
C GLU A 203 10.87 -9.92 12.84
N LYS A 204 10.95 -9.21 13.99
CA LYS A 204 12.24 -9.00 14.66
C LYS A 204 12.92 -10.29 15.13
N ASN A 205 12.14 -11.33 15.46
CA ASN A 205 12.67 -12.56 16.05
C ASN A 205 12.84 -13.69 15.04
N PHE A 206 11.99 -13.75 14.01
CA PHE A 206 11.88 -14.93 13.14
C PHE A 206 12.16 -14.65 11.68
N ASN A 207 12.24 -13.39 11.25
CA ASN A 207 12.50 -13.09 9.85
C ASN A 207 13.99 -13.35 9.52
N PRO A 208 14.29 -14.28 8.59
CA PRO A 208 15.65 -14.72 8.31
C PRO A 208 16.54 -13.63 7.69
N TYR A 209 15.97 -12.54 7.19
CA TYR A 209 16.74 -11.40 6.66
C TYR A 209 17.36 -10.52 7.75
N PHE A 210 16.98 -10.71 9.01
CA PHE A 210 17.41 -9.90 10.15
C PHE A 210 18.15 -10.67 11.24
N ASN A 211 18.46 -11.95 10.98
CA ASN A 211 19.12 -12.87 11.90
C ASN A 211 20.54 -13.27 11.43
#